data_AF-A0A166DI67-F1
#
_entry.id   AF-A0A166DI67-F1
#
_cell.length_a   1.000
_cell.length_b   1.000
_cell.length_c   1.000
_cell.angle_alpha   90.00
_cell.angle_beta   90.00
_cell.angle_gamma   90.00
#
_symmetry.space_group_name_H-M   'P 1'
#
loop_
_entity.id
_entity.type
_entity.pdbx_description
1 polymer ?
#
loop_
_entity_poly.entity_id
_entity_poly.type
_entity_poly.pdbx_seq_one_letter_code
_entity_poly.pdbx_strand_id
1 'polypeptide(L)'
;MALPGLLQSACDPHWYTRATEFKPPETSQLSILRLLLKHGANVNSHNRFGEEPLATLVDVWYPMNSWLDSISFDFIAEKSARQILHLLLDYGANANARTHDGTSVLVKLIQANDKEAVSDLLAHGADVNLADKDGRTALLQTPTFHASESGETGTILTMLLHAGADIAAAIKAGRRLDCPIEEPVLRFFEEFILKETVQIRSILASK
;
A
#
# COMPACT_ATOMS: atom_id res chain seq x y z
N MET A 1 6.49 31.45 5.17
CA MET A 1 6.97 30.53 4.12
C MET A 1 7.10 29.16 4.74
N ALA A 2 6.14 28.27 4.50
CA ALA A 2 6.17 26.92 5.07
C ALA A 2 7.24 26.09 4.36
N LEU A 3 8.16 25.53 5.13
CA LEU A 3 9.28 24.68 4.72
C LEU A 3 8.74 23.38 4.10
N PRO A 4 8.82 23.17 2.77
CA PRO A 4 8.44 21.89 2.16
C PRO A 4 9.24 20.72 2.75
N GLY A 5 10.44 21.00 3.26
CA GLY A 5 11.31 19.99 3.86
C GLY A 5 10.89 19.51 5.24
N LEU A 6 10.10 20.26 6.03
CA LEU A 6 9.86 19.90 7.43
C LEU A 6 8.78 18.83 7.59
N LEU A 7 7.72 18.88 6.75
CA LEU A 7 6.74 17.79 6.67
C LEU A 7 7.41 16.51 6.17
N GLN A 8 8.20 16.63 5.11
CA GLN A 8 8.93 15.51 4.53
C GLN A 8 9.89 14.85 5.52
N SER A 9 10.62 15.67 6.27
CA SER A 9 11.57 15.16 7.26
C SER A 9 10.84 14.54 8.45
N ALA A 10 9.63 14.99 8.78
CA ALA A 10 8.80 14.35 9.81
C ALA A 10 8.22 12.99 9.39
N CYS A 11 8.19 12.67 8.10
CA CYS A 11 7.82 11.34 7.58
C CYS A 11 9.00 10.33 7.55
N ASP A 12 10.24 10.80 7.73
CA ASP A 12 11.44 9.96 7.78
C ASP A 12 11.61 9.39 9.21
N PRO A 13 11.62 8.05 9.40
CA PRO A 13 11.81 7.43 10.71
C PRO A 13 13.19 7.72 11.33
N HIS A 14 14.20 8.06 10.50
CA HIS A 14 15.52 8.51 10.95
C HIS A 14 15.57 9.99 11.35
N TRP A 15 14.46 10.73 11.24
CA TRP A 15 14.34 12.06 11.85
C TRP A 15 14.74 12.05 13.32
N TYR A 16 14.31 11.00 14.04
CA TYR A 16 14.61 10.81 15.46
C TYR A 16 16.08 10.45 15.75
N THR A 17 16.80 9.83 14.81
CA THR A 17 18.22 9.49 14.98
C THR A 17 19.16 10.66 14.64
N ARG A 18 18.72 11.61 13.79
CA ARG A 18 19.47 12.86 13.51
C ARG A 18 19.16 14.02 14.46
N ALA A 19 17.95 14.09 15.02
CA ALA A 19 17.56 15.15 15.95
C ALA A 19 17.98 14.84 17.40
N THR A 20 19.27 14.68 17.66
CA THR A 20 19.78 14.27 18.99
C THR A 20 19.79 15.37 20.05
N GLU A 21 19.51 16.64 19.71
CA GLU A 21 19.55 17.74 20.70
C GLU A 21 18.18 18.30 21.10
N PHE A 22 17.12 17.98 20.37
CA PHE A 22 15.79 18.52 20.63
C PHE A 22 14.74 17.42 20.57
N LYS A 23 14.89 16.41 21.42
CA LYS A 23 13.83 15.46 21.73
C LYS A 23 12.77 16.22 22.53
N PRO A 24 11.62 16.60 21.95
CA PRO A 24 10.58 17.23 22.75
C PRO A 24 10.04 16.11 23.67
N PRO A 25 9.84 16.39 24.96
CA PRO A 25 9.27 15.41 25.87
C PRO A 25 7.87 15.07 25.36
N GLU A 26 7.60 13.80 25.12
CA GLU A 26 6.25 13.27 24.87
C GLU A 26 5.54 13.66 23.55
N THR A 27 6.19 14.33 22.59
CA THR A 27 5.55 14.56 21.27
C THR A 27 5.87 13.43 20.28
N SER A 28 4.92 12.55 20.03
CA SER A 28 5.01 11.56 18.94
C SER A 28 5.22 12.23 17.58
N GLN A 29 5.92 11.56 16.64
CA GLN A 29 6.04 12.01 15.23
C GLN A 29 4.67 12.38 14.64
N LEU A 30 3.64 11.61 15.02
CA LEU A 30 2.25 11.86 14.67
C LEU A 30 1.76 13.24 15.13
N SER A 31 2.13 13.68 16.34
CA SER A 31 1.73 14.99 16.88
C SER A 31 2.37 16.13 16.11
N ILE A 32 3.63 15.98 15.71
CA ILE A 32 4.34 16.96 14.87
C ILE A 32 3.69 17.04 13.50
N LEU A 33 3.44 15.90 12.84
CA LEU A 33 2.76 15.85 11.55
C LEU A 33 1.36 16.47 11.62
N ARG A 34 0.57 16.13 12.65
CA ARG A 34 -0.75 16.74 12.89
C ARG A 34 -0.67 18.25 13.02
N LEU A 35 0.31 18.76 13.75
CA LEU A 35 0.49 20.19 13.92
C LEU A 35 0.83 20.88 12.59
N LEU A 36 1.76 20.31 11.82
CA LEU A 36 2.17 20.85 10.52
C LEU A 36 1.01 20.90 9.53
N LEU A 37 0.28 19.80 9.39
CA LEU A 37 -0.87 19.70 8.50
C LEU A 37 -1.98 20.66 8.92
N LYS A 38 -2.28 20.75 10.23
CA LYS A 38 -3.26 21.71 10.78
C LYS A 38 -2.90 23.17 10.49
N HIS A 39 -1.61 23.48 10.40
CA HIS A 39 -1.10 24.82 10.08
C HIS A 39 -0.83 25.03 8.57
N GLY A 40 -1.38 24.18 7.70
CA GLY A 40 -1.38 24.39 6.25
C GLY A 40 -0.11 23.89 5.54
N ALA A 41 0.63 22.96 6.15
CA ALA A 41 1.65 22.22 5.40
C ALA A 41 1.01 21.48 4.23
N ASN A 42 1.62 21.57 3.05
CA ASN A 42 1.11 20.89 1.86
C ASN A 42 1.35 19.37 2.00
N VAL A 43 0.27 18.60 2.14
CA VAL A 43 0.32 17.14 2.25
C VAL A 43 0.89 16.45 1.00
N ASN A 44 0.87 17.12 -0.16
CA ASN A 44 1.41 16.65 -1.44
C ASN A 44 2.71 17.41 -1.80
N SER A 45 3.49 17.81 -0.79
CA SER A 45 4.80 18.44 -1.00
C SER A 45 5.82 17.43 -1.54
N HIS A 46 6.72 17.87 -2.42
CA HIS A 46 7.72 16.97 -3.00
C HIS A 46 9.06 17.08 -2.26
N ASN A 47 9.72 15.94 -2.07
CA ASN A 47 11.09 15.87 -1.57
C ASN A 47 12.12 16.13 -2.69
N ARG A 48 13.43 16.03 -2.37
CA ARG A 48 14.50 16.23 -3.35
C ARG A 48 14.53 15.21 -4.50
N PHE A 49 13.86 14.08 -4.32
CA PHE A 49 13.69 13.02 -5.30
C PHE A 49 12.37 13.15 -6.08
N GLY A 50 11.55 14.16 -5.77
CA GLY A 50 10.24 14.35 -6.38
C GLY A 50 9.16 13.43 -5.82
N GLU A 51 9.38 12.79 -4.66
CA GLU A 51 8.36 11.95 -4.02
C GLU A 51 7.47 12.78 -3.11
N GLU A 52 6.19 12.40 -3.08
CA GLU A 52 5.22 12.93 -2.13
C GLU A 52 5.37 12.25 -0.74
N PRO A 53 4.88 12.85 0.35
CA PRO A 53 5.11 12.34 1.71
C PRO A 53 4.52 10.95 1.91
N LEU A 54 3.39 10.65 1.25
CA LEU A 54 2.77 9.33 1.25
C LEU A 54 3.67 8.27 0.60
N ALA A 55 4.33 8.61 -0.51
CA ALA A 55 5.25 7.70 -1.20
C ALA A 55 6.51 7.44 -0.37
N THR A 56 7.09 8.47 0.23
CA THR A 56 8.26 8.27 1.11
C THR A 56 7.92 7.47 2.36
N LEU A 57 6.73 7.65 2.95
CA LEU A 57 6.28 6.84 4.08
C LEU A 57 6.33 5.35 3.72
N VAL A 58 5.72 4.96 2.59
CA VAL A 58 5.68 3.55 2.22
C VAL A 58 7.04 3.01 1.79
N ASP A 59 7.87 3.80 1.12
CA ASP A 59 9.20 3.35 0.70
C ASP A 59 10.12 3.06 1.89
N VAL A 60 10.03 3.87 2.94
CA VAL A 60 10.90 3.73 4.11
C VAL A 60 10.34 2.73 5.13
N TRP A 61 9.02 2.65 5.30
CA TRP A 61 8.41 1.86 6.39
C TRP A 61 7.90 0.48 5.94
N TYR A 62 7.74 0.25 4.63
CA TYR A 62 7.31 -1.04 4.08
C TYR A 62 8.37 -1.61 3.12
N PRO A 63 9.61 -1.88 3.57
CA PRO A 63 10.67 -2.40 2.71
C PRO A 63 10.33 -3.81 2.20
N MET A 64 10.57 -4.05 0.91
CA MET A 64 10.14 -5.26 0.17
C MET A 64 10.69 -6.60 0.67
N ASN A 65 11.69 -6.65 1.57
CA ASN A 65 12.09 -7.84 2.33
C ASN A 65 13.34 -7.53 3.17
N SER A 66 13.32 -8.02 4.42
CA SER A 66 14.41 -8.29 5.35
C SER A 66 15.81 -7.72 5.02
N TRP A 67 16.14 -6.58 5.65
CA TRP A 67 17.53 -6.24 6.00
C TRP A 67 17.70 -5.93 7.50
N LEU A 68 16.78 -6.37 8.36
CA LEU A 68 16.99 -6.39 9.81
C LEU A 68 16.28 -7.59 10.43
N ASP A 69 16.98 -8.73 10.48
CA ASP A 69 16.74 -9.73 11.52
C ASP A 69 17.12 -9.12 12.87
N SER A 70 16.23 -8.30 13.45
CA SER A 70 16.38 -7.73 14.79
C SER A 70 15.01 -7.39 15.37
N ILE A 71 14.31 -8.45 15.75
CA ILE A 71 13.02 -8.47 16.44
C ILE A 71 13.04 -7.53 17.64
N SER A 72 12.39 -6.36 17.54
CA SER A 72 11.74 -5.58 18.61
C SER A 72 11.40 -4.14 18.22
N PHE A 73 11.93 -3.61 17.11
CA PHE A 73 11.64 -2.24 16.64
C PHE A 73 10.45 -2.17 15.65
N ASP A 74 10.13 -3.26 14.96
CA ASP A 74 9.15 -3.30 13.85
C ASP A 74 7.68 -3.11 14.29
N PHE A 75 7.23 -3.74 15.39
CA PHE A 75 5.81 -3.69 15.75
C PHE A 75 5.32 -2.28 16.17
N ILE A 76 6.17 -1.51 16.86
CA ILE A 76 5.86 -0.13 17.25
C ILE A 76 5.94 0.81 16.03
N ALA A 77 6.85 0.52 15.10
CA ALA A 77 6.95 1.21 13.82
C ALA A 77 5.71 0.97 12.96
N GLU A 78 5.24 -0.27 12.80
CA GLU A 78 4.04 -0.59 12.00
C GLU A 78 2.80 0.17 12.46
N LYS A 79 2.51 0.17 13.78
CA LYS A 79 1.36 0.88 14.33
C LYS A 79 1.45 2.40 14.10
N SER A 80 2.65 2.96 14.18
CA SER A 80 2.89 4.38 13.97
C SER A 80 2.81 4.73 12.47
N ALA A 81 3.30 3.86 11.58
CA ALA A 81 3.22 4.01 10.14
C ALA A 81 1.77 4.10 9.69
N ARG A 82 0.93 3.18 10.17
CA ARG A 82 -0.50 3.16 9.83
C ARG A 82 -1.21 4.41 10.29
N GLN A 83 -0.92 4.90 11.49
CA GLN A 83 -1.49 6.17 11.98
C GLN A 83 -1.06 7.37 11.13
N ILE A 84 0.18 7.38 10.65
CA ILE A 84 0.68 8.42 9.75
C ILE A 84 0.04 8.29 8.36
N LEU A 85 -0.10 7.07 7.84
CA LEU A 85 -0.79 6.77 6.58
C LEU A 85 -2.21 7.35 6.60
N HIS A 86 -3.02 6.98 7.58
CA HIS A 86 -4.38 7.52 7.74
C HIS A 86 -4.36 9.05 7.85
N LEU A 87 -3.46 9.62 8.65
CA LEU A 87 -3.38 11.06 8.79
C LEU A 87 -3.09 11.78 7.46
N LEU A 88 -2.18 11.25 6.65
CA LEU A 88 -1.86 11.82 5.35
C LEU A 88 -3.07 11.71 4.40
N LEU A 89 -3.72 10.55 4.36
CA LEU A 89 -4.90 10.30 3.53
C LEU A 89 -6.08 11.21 3.93
N ASP A 90 -6.36 11.35 5.23
CA ASP A 90 -7.40 12.23 5.78
C ASP A 90 -7.20 13.70 5.38
N TYR A 91 -5.95 14.13 5.21
CA TYR A 91 -5.60 15.48 4.77
C TYR A 91 -5.53 15.65 3.24
N GLY A 92 -5.88 14.62 2.48
CA GLY A 92 -5.94 14.67 1.02
C GLY A 92 -4.62 14.34 0.32
N ALA A 93 -3.81 13.46 0.93
CA ALA A 93 -2.65 12.89 0.25
C ALA A 93 -3.06 12.20 -1.06
N ASN A 94 -2.24 12.34 -2.10
CA ASN A 94 -2.45 11.68 -3.37
C ASN A 94 -2.31 10.15 -3.23
N ALA A 95 -3.43 9.43 -3.24
CA ALA A 95 -3.44 7.96 -3.17
C ALA A 95 -2.71 7.28 -4.36
N ASN A 96 -2.48 8.02 -5.45
CA ASN A 96 -1.76 7.58 -6.65
C ASN A 96 -0.30 8.05 -6.70
N ALA A 97 0.24 8.51 -5.56
CA ALA A 97 1.64 8.87 -5.47
C ALA A 97 2.55 7.70 -5.86
N ARG A 98 3.77 8.05 -6.31
CA ARG A 98 4.79 7.09 -6.69
C ARG A 98 6.07 7.35 -5.92
N THR A 99 6.76 6.27 -5.58
CA THR A 99 8.12 6.29 -5.05
C THR A 99 9.11 6.66 -6.17
N HIS A 100 10.35 6.96 -5.81
CA HIS A 100 11.38 7.45 -6.74
C HIS A 100 11.75 6.43 -7.84
N ASP A 101 11.58 5.14 -7.56
CA ASP A 101 11.71 4.04 -8.53
C ASP A 101 10.53 4.01 -9.55
N GLY A 102 9.46 4.76 -9.28
CA GLY A 102 8.24 4.83 -10.08
C GLY A 102 7.16 3.84 -9.66
N THR A 103 7.36 3.10 -8.57
CA THR A 103 6.37 2.17 -8.02
C THR A 103 5.22 2.95 -7.38
N SER A 104 3.97 2.53 -7.59
CA SER A 104 2.83 3.19 -6.91
C SER A 104 2.78 2.80 -5.44
N VAL A 105 2.24 3.70 -4.60
CA VAL A 105 2.01 3.42 -3.17
C VAL A 105 1.19 2.14 -3.00
N LEU A 106 0.15 1.94 -3.82
CA LEU A 106 -0.68 0.73 -3.79
C LEU A 106 0.14 -0.55 -3.99
N VAL A 107 1.08 -0.55 -4.96
CA VAL A 107 1.91 -1.73 -5.23
C VAL A 107 2.84 -2.04 -4.05
N LYS A 108 3.45 -1.04 -3.41
CA LYS A 108 4.29 -1.25 -2.22
C LYS A 108 3.49 -1.89 -1.06
N LEU A 109 2.28 -1.41 -0.79
CA LEU A 109 1.42 -1.96 0.26
C LEU A 109 0.97 -3.40 -0.03
N ILE A 110 0.68 -3.71 -1.31
CA ILE A 110 0.37 -5.07 -1.77
C ILE A 110 1.56 -6.01 -1.54
N GLN A 111 2.76 -5.58 -1.90
CA GLN A 111 3.98 -6.36 -1.73
C GLN A 111 4.31 -6.59 -0.25
N ALA A 112 3.99 -5.63 0.62
CA ALA A 112 4.09 -5.78 2.06
C ALA A 112 2.94 -6.58 2.70
N ASN A 113 1.93 -6.99 1.91
CA ASN A 113 0.75 -7.72 2.37
C ASN A 113 -0.05 -7.01 3.49
N ASP A 114 0.00 -5.67 3.55
CA ASP A 114 -0.78 -4.87 4.53
C ASP A 114 -2.20 -4.64 4.00
N LYS A 115 -3.07 -5.63 4.21
CA LYS A 115 -4.47 -5.64 3.74
C LYS A 115 -5.27 -4.43 4.23
N GLU A 116 -4.99 -3.97 5.45
CA GLU A 116 -5.66 -2.81 6.05
C GLU A 116 -5.25 -1.54 5.30
N ALA A 117 -3.94 -1.31 5.16
CA ALA A 117 -3.43 -0.16 4.42
C ALA A 117 -3.85 -0.15 2.94
N VAL A 118 -3.93 -1.33 2.30
CA VAL A 118 -4.49 -1.47 0.95
C VAL A 118 -5.95 -1.02 0.93
N SER A 119 -6.78 -1.52 1.85
CA SER A 119 -8.19 -1.12 1.96
C SER A 119 -8.35 0.39 2.16
N ASP A 120 -7.54 0.98 3.03
CA ASP A 120 -7.58 2.42 3.30
C ASP A 120 -7.19 3.25 2.08
N LEU A 121 -6.14 2.85 1.38
CA LEU A 121 -5.69 3.54 0.18
C LEU A 121 -6.73 3.46 -0.95
N LEU A 122 -7.38 2.30 -1.11
CA LEU A 122 -8.48 2.11 -2.06
C LEU A 122 -9.69 2.98 -1.71
N ALA A 123 -10.04 3.08 -0.42
CA ALA A 123 -11.12 3.95 0.05
C ALA A 123 -10.84 5.45 -0.23
N HIS A 124 -9.57 5.84 -0.33
CA HIS A 124 -9.14 7.19 -0.68
C HIS A 124 -8.89 7.39 -2.19
N GLY A 125 -9.37 6.48 -3.04
CA GLY A 125 -9.38 6.67 -4.50
C GLY A 125 -8.08 6.29 -5.20
N ALA A 126 -7.31 5.36 -4.66
CA ALA A 126 -6.22 4.76 -5.43
C ALA A 126 -6.73 4.06 -6.70
N ASP A 127 -6.04 4.32 -7.80
CA ASP A 127 -6.26 3.70 -9.09
C ASP A 127 -5.61 2.33 -9.13
N VAL A 128 -6.43 1.29 -9.06
CA VAL A 128 -6.04 -0.12 -9.13
C VAL A 128 -5.43 -0.51 -10.49
N ASN A 129 -5.71 0.27 -11.53
CA ASN A 129 -5.25 0.02 -12.89
C ASN A 129 -4.01 0.84 -13.24
N LEU A 130 -3.46 1.58 -12.27
CA LEU A 130 -2.25 2.34 -12.46
C LEU A 130 -1.08 1.40 -12.77
N ALA A 131 -0.60 1.46 -14.00
CA ALA A 131 0.53 0.67 -14.46
C ALA A 131 1.87 1.36 -14.17
N ASP A 132 2.90 0.55 -13.92
CA ASP A 132 4.29 0.98 -13.95
C ASP A 132 4.81 1.16 -15.39
N LYS A 133 6.10 1.47 -15.53
CA LYS A 133 6.76 1.70 -16.84
C LYS A 133 6.77 0.45 -17.72
N ASP A 134 6.70 -0.73 -17.13
CA ASP A 134 6.68 -2.01 -17.83
C ASP A 134 5.25 -2.47 -18.15
N GLY A 135 4.24 -1.71 -17.71
CA GLY A 135 2.83 -2.03 -17.90
C GLY A 135 2.26 -2.95 -16.81
N ARG A 136 2.97 -3.17 -15.70
CA ARG A 136 2.49 -3.99 -14.59
C ARG A 136 1.54 -3.19 -13.73
N THR A 137 0.31 -3.67 -13.58
CA THR A 137 -0.71 -3.12 -12.69
C THR A 137 -0.57 -3.72 -11.28
N ALA A 138 -1.32 -3.17 -10.32
CA ALA A 138 -1.41 -3.72 -8.97
C ALA A 138 -1.76 -5.23 -8.96
N LEU A 139 -2.62 -5.65 -9.89
CA LEU A 139 -2.99 -7.06 -10.06
C LEU A 139 -1.78 -7.91 -10.41
N LEU A 140 -0.93 -7.49 -11.36
CA LEU A 140 0.27 -8.24 -11.77
C LEU A 140 1.35 -8.35 -10.69
N GLN A 141 1.29 -7.49 -9.67
CA GLN A 141 2.30 -7.37 -8.63
C GLN A 141 1.86 -8.03 -7.31
N THR A 142 0.70 -8.70 -7.27
CA THR A 142 0.30 -9.42 -6.06
C THR A 142 1.23 -10.62 -5.83
N PRO A 143 1.70 -10.88 -4.59
CA PRO A 143 2.72 -11.91 -4.30
C PRO A 143 2.32 -13.35 -4.71
N THR A 144 1.05 -13.53 -5.00
CA THR A 144 0.35 -14.81 -5.03
C THR A 144 0.42 -15.50 -6.38
N PHE A 145 0.88 -14.78 -7.41
CA PHE A 145 1.30 -15.37 -8.68
C PHE A 145 2.58 -16.23 -8.55
N HIS A 146 3.25 -16.19 -7.40
CA HIS A 146 4.46 -16.97 -7.12
C HIS A 146 4.35 -18.00 -5.97
N ALA A 147 3.26 -18.01 -5.18
CA ALA A 147 3.16 -18.86 -4.00
C ALA A 147 1.85 -19.69 -3.95
N SER A 148 2.07 -21.01 -3.85
CA SER A 148 1.11 -22.09 -3.65
C SER A 148 -0.02 -21.81 -2.64
N GLU A 149 -1.23 -22.24 -3.02
CA GLU A 149 -2.36 -22.67 -2.19
C GLU A 149 -2.26 -22.37 -0.68
N SER A 150 -2.60 -21.16 -0.24
CA SER A 150 -2.95 -20.92 1.17
C SER A 150 -3.82 -19.67 1.32
N GLY A 151 -4.86 -19.78 2.14
CA GLY A 151 -6.12 -19.00 2.08
C GLY A 151 -6.10 -17.51 2.46
N GLU A 152 -4.94 -16.85 2.55
CA GLU A 152 -4.85 -15.43 2.92
C GLU A 152 -4.70 -14.50 1.71
N THR A 153 -3.99 -15.00 0.72
CA THR A 153 -3.74 -14.53 -0.64
C THR A 153 -4.96 -13.98 -1.37
N GLY A 154 -6.10 -14.65 -1.22
CA GLY A 154 -7.33 -14.26 -1.90
C GLY A 154 -7.83 -12.87 -1.47
N THR A 155 -7.43 -12.37 -0.29
CA THR A 155 -8.00 -11.14 0.29
C THR A 155 -7.59 -9.88 -0.48
N ILE A 156 -6.30 -9.74 -0.84
CA ILE A 156 -5.86 -8.57 -1.62
C ILE A 156 -6.40 -8.66 -3.04
N LEU A 157 -6.41 -9.87 -3.62
CA LEU A 157 -6.99 -10.09 -4.94
C LEU A 157 -8.49 -9.74 -4.96
N THR A 158 -9.27 -10.17 -3.96
CA THR A 158 -10.68 -9.77 -3.86
C THR A 158 -10.80 -8.27 -3.71
N MET A 159 -10.01 -7.61 -2.85
CA MET A 159 -10.03 -6.15 -2.69
C MET A 159 -9.81 -5.43 -4.02
N LEU A 160 -8.80 -5.82 -4.80
CA LEU A 160 -8.50 -5.23 -6.10
C LEU A 160 -9.62 -5.46 -7.12
N LEU A 161 -10.19 -6.67 -7.17
CA LEU A 161 -11.31 -6.98 -8.05
C LEU A 161 -12.57 -6.18 -7.70
N HIS A 162 -12.89 -6.05 -6.41
CA HIS A 162 -14.02 -5.22 -5.95
C HIS A 162 -13.79 -3.73 -6.25
N ALA A 163 -12.53 -3.28 -6.22
CA ALA A 163 -12.14 -1.93 -6.59
C ALA A 163 -12.06 -1.69 -8.11
N GLY A 164 -12.40 -2.69 -8.94
CA GLY A 164 -12.51 -2.54 -10.39
C GLY A 164 -11.21 -2.77 -11.16
N ALA A 165 -10.33 -3.65 -10.68
CA ALA A 165 -9.12 -4.02 -11.41
C ALA A 165 -9.46 -4.69 -12.77
N ASP A 166 -8.83 -4.20 -13.83
CA ASP A 166 -9.00 -4.69 -15.19
C ASP A 166 -8.14 -5.95 -15.42
N ILE A 167 -8.81 -7.09 -15.31
CA ILE A 167 -8.23 -8.41 -15.54
C ILE A 167 -7.75 -8.58 -16.97
N ALA A 168 -8.47 -8.04 -17.96
CA ALA A 168 -8.11 -8.21 -19.36
C ALA A 168 -6.83 -7.43 -19.70
N ALA A 169 -6.72 -6.21 -19.20
CA ALA A 169 -5.49 -5.41 -19.29
C ALA A 169 -4.33 -6.11 -18.57
N ALA A 170 -4.58 -6.63 -17.36
CA ALA A 170 -3.58 -7.40 -16.64
C ALA A 170 -3.11 -8.60 -17.47
N ILE A 171 -4.00 -9.50 -17.92
CA ILE A 171 -3.65 -10.70 -18.70
C ILE A 171 -2.85 -10.33 -19.95
N LYS A 172 -3.24 -9.25 -20.64
CA LYS A 172 -2.51 -8.77 -21.82
C LYS A 172 -1.08 -8.32 -21.47
N ALA A 173 -0.90 -7.60 -20.36
CA ALA A 173 0.41 -7.20 -19.88
C ALA A 173 1.23 -8.41 -19.38
N GLY A 174 0.61 -9.35 -18.69
CA GLY A 174 1.24 -10.59 -18.24
C GLY A 174 1.79 -11.41 -19.42
N ARG A 175 1.01 -11.60 -20.48
CA ARG A 175 1.47 -12.27 -21.71
C ARG A 175 2.62 -11.54 -22.41
N ARG A 176 2.66 -10.20 -22.35
CA ARG A 176 3.76 -9.41 -22.92
C ARG A 176 5.05 -9.54 -22.11
N LEU A 177 4.92 -9.76 -20.80
CA LEU A 177 6.02 -9.79 -19.84
C LEU A 177 6.44 -11.22 -19.45
N ASP A 178 5.92 -12.24 -20.14
CA ASP A 178 6.09 -13.66 -19.80
C ASP A 178 5.74 -13.99 -18.33
N CYS A 179 4.74 -13.29 -17.78
CA CYS A 179 4.22 -13.48 -16.43
C CYS A 179 2.91 -14.31 -16.48
N PRO A 180 2.88 -15.52 -15.87
CA PRO A 180 1.77 -16.46 -16.01
C PRO A 180 0.60 -16.11 -15.08
N ILE A 181 -0.06 -14.98 -15.32
CA ILE A 181 -1.19 -14.53 -14.49
C ILE A 181 -2.54 -15.11 -14.89
N GLU A 182 -2.65 -15.65 -16.11
CA GLU A 182 -3.90 -16.18 -16.63
C GLU A 182 -4.38 -17.36 -15.78
N GLU A 183 -3.48 -18.30 -15.48
CA GLU A 183 -3.78 -19.49 -14.67
C GLU A 183 -4.24 -19.17 -13.23
N PRO A 184 -3.54 -18.34 -12.43
CA PRO A 184 -3.96 -18.09 -11.06
C PRO A 184 -5.22 -17.23 -10.96
N VAL A 185 -5.45 -16.29 -11.90
CA VAL A 185 -6.70 -15.52 -11.94
C VAL A 185 -7.87 -16.43 -12.30
N LEU A 186 -7.72 -17.31 -13.29
CA LEU A 186 -8.76 -18.28 -13.66
C LEU A 186 -9.08 -19.23 -12.52
N ARG A 187 -8.07 -19.82 -11.86
CA ARG A 187 -8.26 -20.68 -10.67
C ARG A 187 -9.01 -19.95 -9.56
N PHE A 188 -8.66 -18.68 -9.30
CA PHE A 188 -9.36 -17.88 -8.31
C PHE A 188 -10.84 -17.70 -8.65
N PHE A 189 -11.17 -17.40 -9.92
CA PHE A 189 -12.56 -17.28 -10.36
C PHE A 189 -13.32 -18.60 -10.28
N GLU A 190 -12.69 -19.71 -10.66
CA GLU A 190 -13.29 -21.05 -10.52
C GLU A 190 -13.60 -21.37 -9.06
N GLU A 191 -12.66 -21.14 -8.14
CA GLU A 191 -12.90 -21.32 -6.70
C GLU A 191 -13.98 -20.39 -6.15
N PHE A 192 -14.00 -19.12 -6.59
CA PHE A 192 -14.98 -18.14 -6.15
C PHE A 192 -16.40 -18.54 -6.58
N ILE A 193 -16.58 -18.90 -7.85
CA ILE A 193 -17.86 -19.39 -8.40
C ILE A 193 -18.28 -20.69 -7.69
N LEU A 194 -17.33 -21.60 -7.43
CA LEU A 194 -17.61 -22.85 -6.72
C LEU A 194 -18.07 -22.59 -5.27
N LYS A 195 -17.48 -21.63 -4.56
CA LYS A 195 -17.92 -21.26 -3.20
C LYS A 195 -19.32 -20.65 -3.18
N GLU A 196 -19.62 -19.71 -4.08
CA GLU A 196 -20.97 -19.14 -4.17
C GLU A 196 -22.01 -20.21 -4.51
N THR A 197 -21.72 -21.11 -5.45
CA THR A 197 -22.65 -22.17 -5.85
C THR A 197 -22.88 -23.20 -4.73
N VAL A 198 -21.87 -23.55 -3.94
CA VAL A 198 -22.02 -24.42 -2.75
C VAL A 198 -22.85 -23.72 -1.66
N GLN A 199 -22.61 -22.44 -1.43
CA GLN A 199 -23.34 -21.66 -0.41
C GLN A 199 -24.82 -21.51 -0.78
N ILE A 200 -25.14 -21.27 -2.05
CA ILE A 200 -26.51 -21.26 -2.57
C ILE A 200 -27.19 -22.63 -2.39
N ARG A 201 -26.50 -23.73 -2.71
CA ARG A 201 -27.04 -25.10 -2.53
C ARG A 201 -27.33 -25.43 -1.07
N SER A 202 -26.48 -25.01 -0.14
CA SER A 202 -26.68 -25.15 1.31
C SER A 202 -27.93 -24.39 1.80
N ILE A 203 -28.11 -23.14 1.34
CA ILE A 203 -29.29 -22.32 1.66
C ILE A 203 -30.58 -22.94 1.10
N LEU A 204 -30.52 -23.53 -0.10
CA LEU A 204 -31.68 -24.21 -0.71
C LEU A 204 -31.99 -25.55 -0.04
N ALA A 205 -31.00 -26.25 0.51
CA ALA A 205 -31.19 -27.54 1.20
C ALA A 205 -31.66 -27.40 2.66
N SER A 206 -31.67 -26.19 3.22
CA SER A 206 -32.09 -25.89 4.60
C SER A 206 -33.47 -25.23 4.71
N LYS A 207 -34.22 -25.16 3.60
CA LYS A 207 -35.63 -24.76 3.52
C LYS A 207 -36.51 -25.95 3.16
#